data_AF-A0A5C5G2E8-F1
#
_entry.id   AF-A0A5C5G2E8-F1
#
_cell.length_a   1.000
_cell.length_b   1.000
_cell.length_c   1.000
_cell.angle_alpha   90.00
_cell.angle_beta   90.00
_cell.angle_gamma   90.00
#
_symmetry.space_group_name_H-M   'P 1'
#
loop_
_entity.id
_entity.type
_entity.pdbx_description
1 polymer ?
#
loop_
_entity_poly.entity_id
_entity_poly.type
_entity_poly.pdbx_seq_one_letter_code
_entity_poly.pdbx_strand_id
1 'polypeptide(L)'
;MASNAPTAAPQAAHDQDYEALTNTLRPLTDCFLTIRIIKSFTFRTTKNLLLPHVDCTTTTVGQLKDLCREQVKTAAGFKPFRTVELDTLKLYTKAHGHKTTNLIINLESDDDILLDDSATLASVGIEHESEVSFFNGKLYEEFKADPEQKW
;
A
#
# COMPACT_ATOMS: atom_id res chain seq x y z
N MET A 1 -34.26 26.66 -56.73
CA MET A 1 -34.07 27.22 -55.38
C MET A 1 -35.21 26.75 -54.50
N ALA A 2 -34.97 25.72 -53.70
CA ALA A 2 -35.79 25.32 -52.56
C ALA A 2 -34.93 24.34 -51.74
N SER A 3 -34.27 24.85 -50.70
CA SER A 3 -33.49 24.08 -49.74
C SER A 3 -34.42 23.54 -48.67
N ASN A 4 -34.42 22.22 -48.47
CA ASN A 4 -35.01 21.61 -47.28
C ASN A 4 -33.90 20.80 -46.60
N ALA A 5 -33.39 21.32 -45.47
CA ALA A 5 -32.48 20.61 -44.60
C ALA A 5 -33.29 20.04 -43.42
N PRO A 6 -33.09 18.78 -43.00
CA PRO A 6 -33.75 18.25 -41.83
C PRO A 6 -33.05 18.75 -40.56
N THR A 7 -33.82 19.31 -39.64
CA THR A 7 -33.38 19.66 -38.28
C THR A 7 -33.05 18.39 -37.51
N ALA A 8 -31.76 18.16 -37.24
CA ALA A 8 -31.30 17.12 -36.33
C ALA A 8 -31.50 17.57 -34.86
N ALA A 9 -32.10 16.70 -34.07
CA ALA A 9 -32.28 16.86 -32.62
C ALA A 9 -30.93 16.95 -31.89
N PRO A 10 -30.85 17.59 -30.70
CA PRO A 10 -29.60 17.71 -29.98
C PRO A 10 -29.16 16.33 -29.46
N GLN A 11 -27.95 15.92 -29.85
CA GLN A 11 -27.27 14.74 -29.33
C GLN A 11 -27.00 14.96 -27.84
N ALA A 12 -27.59 14.12 -26.98
CA ALA A 12 -27.32 14.14 -25.55
C ALA A 12 -25.82 13.84 -25.33
N ALA A 13 -25.12 14.78 -24.69
CA ALA A 13 -23.79 14.55 -24.16
C ALA A 13 -23.92 13.50 -23.05
N HIS A 14 -23.36 12.31 -23.29
CA HIS A 14 -23.11 11.36 -22.21
C HIS A 14 -21.92 11.89 -21.42
N ASP A 15 -22.20 12.73 -20.42
CA ASP A 15 -21.26 12.99 -19.35
C ASP A 15 -21.04 11.65 -18.62
N GLN A 16 -19.85 11.09 -18.81
CA GLN A 16 -19.40 9.96 -18.01
C GLN A 16 -19.13 10.49 -16.61
N ASP A 17 -20.14 10.42 -15.74
CA ASP A 17 -19.97 10.54 -14.30
C ASP A 17 -19.03 9.42 -13.83
N TYR A 18 -17.73 9.70 -13.85
CA TYR A 18 -16.71 8.84 -13.25
C TYR A 18 -16.92 8.95 -11.74
N GLU A 19 -17.71 8.04 -11.17
CA GLU A 19 -17.91 7.97 -9.73
C GLU A 19 -16.53 7.98 -9.06
N ALA A 20 -16.28 9.03 -8.27
CA ALA A 20 -15.04 9.16 -7.52
C ALA A 20 -14.89 7.90 -6.66
N LEU A 21 -13.84 7.12 -6.92
CA LEU A 21 -13.54 5.91 -6.15
C LEU A 21 -13.54 6.26 -4.66
N THR A 22 -14.21 5.47 -3.83
CA THR A 22 -14.39 5.71 -2.38
C THR A 22 -13.09 6.08 -1.66
N ASN A 23 -11.94 5.57 -2.12
CA ASN A 23 -10.60 5.87 -1.60
C ASN A 23 -10.20 7.36 -1.73
N THR A 24 -10.79 8.09 -2.68
CA THR A 24 -10.53 9.53 -2.90
C THR A 24 -11.41 10.45 -2.06
N LEU A 25 -12.41 9.90 -1.35
CA LEU A 25 -13.34 10.69 -0.52
C LEU A 25 -12.69 11.20 0.78
N ARG A 26 -11.61 10.57 1.23
CA ARG A 26 -10.87 10.99 2.43
C ARG A 26 -9.61 11.77 2.01
N PRO A 27 -9.32 12.94 2.61
CA PRO A 27 -8.15 13.72 2.25
C PRO A 27 -6.87 12.96 2.61
N LEU A 28 -5.80 13.15 1.82
CA LEU A 28 -4.48 12.56 2.07
C LEU A 28 -3.86 13.01 3.41
N THR A 29 -4.41 14.04 4.03
CA THR A 29 -4.03 14.51 5.36
C THR A 29 -4.61 13.68 6.51
N ASP A 30 -5.53 12.75 6.24
CA ASP A 30 -6.16 11.88 7.23
C ASP A 30 -6.38 10.46 6.65
N CYS A 31 -5.29 9.73 6.48
CA CYS A 31 -5.31 8.37 5.94
C CYS A 31 -5.46 7.32 7.06
N PHE A 32 -5.99 6.16 6.66
CA PHE A 32 -6.01 4.95 7.48
C PHE A 32 -5.15 3.94 6.75
N LEU A 33 -4.05 3.52 7.37
CA LEU A 33 -3.08 2.63 6.76
C LEU A 33 -3.10 1.27 7.47
N THR A 34 -2.99 0.21 6.69
CA THR A 34 -2.76 -1.14 7.20
C THR A 34 -1.32 -1.54 6.93
N ILE A 35 -0.53 -1.65 7.99
CA ILE A 35 0.88 -2.08 7.88
C ILE A 35 0.96 -3.57 8.21
N ARG A 36 1.27 -4.39 7.22
CA ARG A 36 1.47 -5.84 7.35
C ARG A 36 2.88 -6.08 7.87
N ILE A 37 3.04 -6.30 9.17
CA ILE A 37 4.34 -6.61 9.78
C ILE A 37 4.68 -8.08 9.50
N ILE A 38 5.67 -8.33 8.66
CA ILE A 38 6.11 -9.67 8.30
C ILE A 38 7.30 -10.06 9.18
N LYS A 39 7.11 -11.09 10.00
CA LYS A 39 8.19 -11.69 10.81
C LYS A 39 8.95 -12.76 10.03
N SER A 40 8.25 -13.52 9.20
CA SER A 40 8.86 -14.61 8.44
C SER A 40 8.13 -14.83 7.12
N PHE A 41 8.89 -14.83 6.03
CA PHE A 41 8.41 -15.21 4.71
C PHE A 41 8.14 -16.72 4.63
N THR A 42 9.14 -17.52 5.03
CA THR A 42 9.12 -18.99 4.99
C THR A 42 7.95 -19.60 5.78
N PHE A 43 7.67 -19.10 6.98
CA PHE A 43 6.55 -19.55 7.83
C PHE A 43 5.29 -18.68 7.67
N ARG A 44 5.30 -17.72 6.74
CA ARG A 44 4.19 -16.78 6.48
C ARG A 44 3.64 -16.09 7.74
N THR A 45 4.52 -15.79 8.70
CA THR A 45 4.11 -15.17 9.96
C THR A 45 3.99 -13.66 9.78
N THR A 46 2.75 -13.15 9.83
CA THR A 46 2.44 -11.73 9.68
C THR A 46 1.41 -11.26 10.70
N LYS A 47 1.39 -9.96 10.98
CA LYS A 47 0.34 -9.30 11.76
C LYS A 47 0.12 -7.86 11.29
N ASN A 48 -1.14 -7.48 11.18
CA ASN A 48 -1.52 -6.11 10.79
C ASN A 48 -1.37 -5.15 11.98
N LEU A 49 -0.67 -4.05 11.73
CA LEU A 49 -0.65 -2.84 12.55
C LEU A 49 -1.53 -1.81 11.85
N LEU A 50 -2.58 -1.35 12.54
CA LEU A 50 -3.52 -0.37 12.01
C LEU A 50 -3.11 1.02 12.47
N LEU A 51 -2.93 1.94 11.53
CA LEU A 51 -2.53 3.32 11.79
C LEU A 51 -3.63 4.26 11.27
N PRO A 52 -4.58 4.67 12.13
CA PRO A 52 -5.53 5.71 11.79
C PRO A 52 -4.87 7.10 11.85
N HIS A 53 -5.43 8.06 11.12
CA HIS A 53 -5.08 9.48 11.19
C HIS A 53 -3.63 9.80 10.81
N VAL A 54 -3.15 9.17 9.73
CA VAL A 54 -1.83 9.45 9.16
C VAL A 54 -1.95 10.56 8.12
N ASP A 55 -1.22 11.66 8.30
CA ASP A 55 -1.07 12.67 7.24
C ASP A 55 -0.01 12.21 6.25
N CYS A 56 -0.44 11.69 5.10
CA CYS A 56 0.44 11.20 4.04
C CYS A 56 1.16 12.32 3.28
N THR A 57 0.69 13.56 3.39
CA THR A 57 1.31 14.72 2.70
C THR A 57 2.57 15.21 3.42
N THR A 58 2.67 14.98 4.73
CA THR A 58 3.78 15.44 5.57
C THR A 58 4.61 14.31 6.16
N THR A 59 4.00 13.16 6.50
CA THR A 59 4.73 11.99 7.00
C THR A 59 5.65 11.43 5.92
N THR A 60 6.89 11.17 6.28
CA THR A 60 7.90 10.54 5.41
C THR A 60 7.93 9.03 5.57
N VAL A 61 8.50 8.33 4.59
CA VAL A 61 8.75 6.88 4.63
C VAL A 61 9.57 6.50 5.87
N GLY A 62 10.63 7.26 6.19
CA GLY A 62 11.45 7.05 7.39
C GLY A 62 10.65 7.19 8.69
N GLN A 63 9.83 8.25 8.80
CA GLN A 63 8.96 8.45 9.96
C GLN A 63 7.93 7.33 10.12
N LEU A 64 7.36 6.81 9.03
CA LEU A 64 6.45 5.68 9.08
C LEU A 64 7.17 4.41 9.59
N LYS A 65 8.40 4.14 9.14
CA LYS A 65 9.21 3.03 9.64
C LYS A 65 9.43 3.14 11.14
N ASP A 66 9.80 4.32 11.63
CA ASP A 66 10.06 4.56 13.05
C ASP A 66 8.80 4.41 13.91
N LEU A 67 7.67 4.97 13.46
CA LEU A 67 6.38 4.79 14.11
C LEU A 67 6.02 3.30 14.22
N CYS A 68 6.18 2.54 13.14
CA CYS A 68 5.88 1.11 13.13
C CYS A 68 6.79 0.34 14.09
N ARG A 69 8.10 0.61 14.10
CA ARG A 69 9.06 -0.02 15.03
C ARG A 69 8.68 0.25 16.48
N GLU A 70 8.29 1.48 16.80
CA GLU A 70 7.88 1.85 18.16
C GLU A 70 6.60 1.10 18.58
N GLN A 71 5.60 1.05 17.71
CA GLN A 71 4.36 0.30 17.96
C GLN A 71 4.62 -1.21 18.15
N VAL A 72 5.48 -1.81 17.33
CA VAL A 72 5.87 -3.24 17.46
C VAL A 72 6.56 -3.50 18.80
N LYS A 73 7.41 -2.58 19.27
CA LYS A 73 8.12 -2.70 20.55
C LYS A 73 7.17 -2.57 21.75
N THR A 74 6.19 -1.69 21.69
CA THR A 74 5.35 -1.32 22.84
C THR A 74 4.08 -2.14 22.95
N ALA A 75 3.37 -2.37 21.85
CA ALA A 75 2.08 -3.05 21.86
C ALA A 75 2.21 -4.53 22.29
N ALA A 76 1.37 -4.96 23.23
CA ALA A 76 1.41 -6.32 23.78
C ALA A 76 1.19 -7.40 22.69
N GLY A 77 0.32 -7.11 21.72
CA GLY A 77 0.01 -7.99 20.60
C GLY A 77 1.19 -8.26 19.66
N PHE A 78 2.27 -7.48 19.74
CA PHE A 78 3.45 -7.62 18.89
C PHE A 78 4.65 -8.24 19.62
N LYS A 79 4.48 -8.76 20.85
CA LYS A 79 5.56 -9.45 21.59
C LYS A 79 6.33 -10.49 20.75
N PRO A 80 5.69 -11.34 19.91
CA PRO A 80 6.41 -12.29 19.06
C PRO A 80 7.22 -11.65 17.93
N PHE A 81 6.99 -10.38 17.58
CA PHE A 81 7.59 -9.66 16.45
C PHE A 81 8.76 -8.76 16.88
N ARG A 82 9.01 -8.59 18.18
CA ARG A 82 10.05 -7.66 18.69
C ARG A 82 11.49 -8.06 18.35
N THR A 83 11.69 -9.30 17.90
CA THR A 83 13.01 -9.83 17.53
C THR A 83 13.31 -9.70 16.04
N VAL A 84 12.33 -9.34 15.19
CA VAL A 84 12.60 -9.11 13.77
C VAL A 84 13.09 -7.68 13.57
N GLU A 85 14.17 -7.53 12.83
CA GLU A 85 14.64 -6.23 12.36
C GLU A 85 13.78 -5.79 11.17
N LEU A 86 13.14 -4.63 11.28
CA LEU A 86 12.25 -4.09 10.26
C LEU A 86 12.90 -2.86 9.63
N ASP A 87 13.16 -2.90 8.33
CA ASP A 87 13.90 -1.86 7.60
C ASP A 87 13.31 -1.51 6.23
N THR A 88 12.49 -2.39 5.66
CA THR A 88 12.05 -2.31 4.26
C THR A 88 10.54 -2.27 4.17
N LEU A 89 10.01 -1.20 3.57
CA LEU A 89 8.59 -1.06 3.25
C LEU A 89 8.34 -1.38 1.78
N LYS A 90 7.26 -2.09 1.49
CA LYS A 90 6.79 -2.37 0.13
C LYS A 90 5.29 -2.13 0.05
N LEU A 91 4.84 -1.33 -0.92
CA LEU A 91 3.41 -1.12 -1.18
C LEU A 91 2.81 -2.45 -1.67
N TYR A 92 1.80 -2.97 -0.98
CA TYR A 92 1.28 -4.32 -1.21
C TYR A 92 0.07 -4.32 -2.15
N THR A 93 -0.83 -3.36 -1.98
CA THR A 93 -1.96 -3.15 -2.89
C THR A 93 -1.92 -1.74 -3.46
N LYS A 94 -2.00 -1.66 -4.79
CA LYS A 94 -2.48 -0.47 -5.50
C LYS A 94 -3.94 -0.76 -5.89
N ALA A 95 -4.82 0.24 -5.81
CA ALA A 95 -6.17 0.11 -6.35
C ALA A 95 -6.09 -0.46 -7.78
N HIS A 96 -6.82 -1.56 -8.04
CA HIS A 96 -6.85 -2.28 -9.32
C HIS A 96 -5.64 -3.17 -9.69
N GLY A 97 -4.73 -3.47 -8.76
CA GLY A 97 -3.64 -4.42 -8.97
C GLY A 97 -4.08 -5.90 -9.00
N HIS A 98 -3.40 -6.73 -9.81
CA HIS A 98 -3.61 -8.18 -9.83
C HIS A 98 -3.28 -8.82 -8.47
N LYS A 99 -4.13 -9.74 -8.04
CA LYS A 99 -3.95 -10.46 -6.77
C LYS A 99 -2.74 -11.39 -6.89
N THR A 100 -1.73 -11.17 -6.05
CA THR A 100 -0.49 -11.96 -6.08
C THR A 100 -0.77 -13.42 -5.70
N THR A 101 -0.02 -14.34 -6.30
CA THR A 101 -0.10 -15.79 -5.99
C THR A 101 0.57 -16.15 -4.66
N ASN A 102 1.52 -15.34 -4.20
CA ASN A 102 2.23 -15.54 -2.95
C ASN A 102 1.55 -14.78 -1.79
N LEU A 103 0.94 -15.52 -0.86
CA LEU A 103 0.13 -14.97 0.23
C LEU A 103 0.91 -14.08 1.22
N ILE A 104 2.24 -14.18 1.28
CA ILE A 104 3.02 -13.38 2.22
C ILE A 104 3.48 -12.04 1.61
N ILE A 105 4.05 -12.05 0.40
CA ILE A 105 4.53 -10.84 -0.28
C ILE A 105 4.53 -11.03 -1.80
N ASN A 106 4.34 -9.94 -2.55
CA ASN A 106 4.56 -9.95 -4.00
C ASN A 106 6.06 -10.13 -4.31
N LEU A 107 6.42 -11.11 -5.13
CA LEU A 107 7.80 -11.32 -5.61
C LEU A 107 7.99 -10.95 -7.10
N GLU A 108 6.92 -10.56 -7.80
CA GLU A 108 6.92 -10.34 -9.25
C GLU A 108 7.62 -9.03 -9.65
N SER A 109 7.56 -8.00 -8.80
CA SER A 109 8.25 -6.72 -9.01
C SER A 109 8.76 -6.13 -7.68
N ASP A 110 9.89 -5.44 -7.73
CA ASP A 110 10.47 -4.65 -6.65
C ASP A 110 10.19 -3.14 -6.78
N ASP A 111 9.49 -2.70 -7.83
CA ASP A 111 9.20 -1.28 -8.09
C ASP A 111 8.35 -0.65 -6.99
N ASP A 112 7.65 -1.48 -6.21
CA ASP A 112 6.83 -1.07 -5.07
C ASP A 112 7.63 -0.97 -3.75
N ILE A 113 8.95 -1.21 -3.74
CA ILE A 113 9.81 -1.04 -2.57
C ILE A 113 10.10 0.45 -2.36
N LEU A 114 9.87 0.93 -1.13
CA LEU A 114 10.03 2.33 -0.75
C LEU A 114 11.46 2.59 -0.26
N LEU A 115 12.32 3.03 -1.18
CA LEU A 115 13.76 3.21 -0.95
C LEU A 115 14.14 4.59 -0.38
N ASP A 116 13.39 5.64 -0.71
CA ASP A 116 13.67 7.00 -0.25
C ASP A 116 12.96 7.29 1.06
N ASP A 117 13.70 7.23 2.16
CA ASP A 117 13.19 7.52 3.51
C ASP A 117 12.76 8.98 3.70
N SER A 118 13.22 9.90 2.84
CA SER A 118 12.87 11.32 2.90
C SER A 118 11.59 11.68 2.14
N ALA A 119 11.16 10.80 1.22
CA ALA A 119 9.94 10.98 0.45
C ALA A 119 8.69 10.95 1.36
N THR A 120 7.71 11.79 1.05
CA THR A 120 6.41 11.77 1.75
C THR A 120 5.61 10.56 1.30
N LEU A 121 4.75 10.04 2.17
CA LEU A 121 3.93 8.86 1.87
C LEU A 121 3.08 9.06 0.59
N ALA A 122 2.49 10.25 0.43
CA ALA A 122 1.73 10.59 -0.76
C ALA A 122 2.58 10.57 -2.04
N SER A 123 3.83 11.04 -1.99
CA SER A 123 4.72 11.08 -3.16
C SER A 123 5.13 9.68 -3.65
N VAL A 124 5.07 8.68 -2.78
CA VAL A 124 5.37 7.27 -3.12
C VAL A 124 4.11 6.43 -3.36
N GLY A 125 2.96 7.09 -3.53
CA GLY A 125 1.69 6.44 -3.89
C GLY A 125 0.95 5.79 -2.73
N ILE A 126 1.29 6.11 -1.47
CA ILE A 126 0.47 5.72 -0.32
C ILE A 126 -0.68 6.72 -0.18
N GLU A 127 -1.89 6.18 -0.13
CA GLU A 127 -3.15 6.90 0.02
C GLU A 127 -4.05 6.23 1.07
N HIS A 128 -5.27 6.73 1.23
CA HIS A 128 -6.25 6.15 2.15
C HIS A 128 -6.49 4.65 1.84
N GLU A 129 -6.53 3.82 2.90
CA GLU A 129 -6.71 2.36 2.83
C GLU A 129 -5.57 1.58 2.16
N SER A 130 -4.42 2.22 1.90
CA SER A 130 -3.24 1.51 1.40
C SER A 130 -2.79 0.42 2.38
N GLU A 131 -2.47 -0.75 1.82
CA GLU A 131 -1.78 -1.82 2.54
C GLU A 131 -0.29 -1.78 2.21
N VAL A 132 0.55 -1.75 3.24
CA VAL A 132 2.01 -1.70 3.11
C VAL A 132 2.65 -2.83 3.90
N SER A 133 3.51 -3.62 3.28
CA SER A 133 4.30 -4.64 3.96
C SER A 133 5.54 -4.02 4.59
N PHE A 134 5.81 -4.33 5.86
CA PHE A 134 7.04 -3.94 6.56
C PHE A 134 7.80 -5.18 7.04
N PHE A 135 9.05 -5.30 6.63
CA PHE A 135 9.83 -6.53 6.78
C PHE A 135 11.34 -6.25 6.86
N ASN A 136 12.11 -7.32 7.02
CA ASN A 136 13.56 -7.30 6.90
C ASN A 136 13.97 -7.51 5.45
N GLY A 137 14.65 -6.52 4.85
CA GLY A 137 15.06 -6.54 3.45
C GLY A 137 16.02 -7.68 3.12
N LYS A 138 16.93 -8.02 4.04
CA LYS A 138 17.85 -9.14 3.86
C LYS A 138 17.09 -10.49 3.80
N LEU A 139 16.15 -10.72 4.73
CA LEU A 139 15.33 -11.93 4.72
C LEU A 139 14.43 -12.01 3.47
N TYR A 140 14.03 -10.87 2.93
CA TYR A 140 13.29 -10.81 1.67
C TYR A 140 14.13 -11.28 0.50
N GLU A 141 15.36 -10.78 0.35
CA GLU A 141 16.27 -11.22 -0.72
C GLU A 141 16.63 -12.71 -0.60
N GLU A 142 16.87 -13.20 0.61
CA GLU A 142 17.11 -14.63 0.89
C GLU A 142 15.91 -15.49 0.45
N PHE A 143 14.69 -15.08 0.80
CA PHE A 143 13.47 -15.79 0.41
C PHE A 143 13.16 -15.67 -1.09
N LYS A 144 13.49 -14.54 -1.72
CA LYS A 144 13.32 -14.35 -3.16
C LYS A 144 14.23 -15.28 -3.96
N ALA A 145 15.46 -15.52 -3.47
CA ALA A 145 16.41 -16.44 -4.10
C ALA A 145 15.98 -17.92 -3.99
N ASP A 146 15.32 -18.30 -2.89
CA ASP A 146 14.79 -19.65 -2.66
C ASP A 146 13.42 -19.59 -1.95
N PRO A 147 12.31 -19.47 -2.70
CA PRO A 147 10.97 -19.24 -2.15
C PRO A 147 10.34 -20.53 -1.60
N GLU A 148 10.99 -21.16 -0.63
CA GLU A 148 10.49 -22.34 0.06
C GLU A 148 9.50 -21.95 1.18
N GLN A 149 8.32 -22.58 1.20
CA GLN A 149 7.36 -22.43 2.29
C GLN A 149 7.49 -23.59 3.28
N LYS A 150 7.55 -23.26 4.58
CA LYS A 150 7.58 -24.24 5.68
C LYS A 150 6.28 -24.17 6.48
N TRP A 151 5.94 -25.32 7.08
CA TRP A 151 4.73 -25.54 7.87
C TRP A 151 5.07 -25.78 9.33
#